data_AF-A0A7S4I5A1-F1
#
_entry.id   AF-A0A7S4I5A1-F1
#
_cell.length_a   1.000
_cell.length_b   1.000
_cell.length_c   1.000
_cell.angle_alpha   90.00
_cell.angle_beta   90.00
_cell.angle_gamma   90.00
#
_symmetry.space_group_name_H-M   'P 1'
#
loop_
_entity.id
_entity.type
_entity.pdbx_description
1 polymer ?
#
loop_
_entity_poly.entity_id
_entity_poly.type
_entity_poly.pdbx_seq_one_letter_code
_entity_poly.pdbx_strand_id
1 'polypeptide(L)'
;DNPQVMAELFSKIACSYSHTPDLFITWLDALATHHIDREHWAEAAMVYAQIASTLVEMFHPSYPTFPFDQKSFAFVFPGCDLNTIPNIYNVEEFSACTLENIIKYIRKSIEFAQKGLLFEVSLSLFAMLVQIYTNSQMLTELTVCLKEYSECTQDLVQANKDTRLFATYFRVAFYGNGFGEESNRAFIYRMKPKENLMTMQQYLKSVISKHYKVKEEQIEFLGNNVEKDANDDQGFYLQVAMVNPHIPVSK
;
A
#
# COMPACT_ATOMS: atom_id res chain seq x y z
N ASP A 1 13.86 11.70 9.48
CA ASP A 1 12.42 11.35 9.55
C ASP A 1 12.21 9.86 9.37
N ASN A 2 11.36 9.26 10.22
CA ASN A 2 11.00 7.84 10.15
C ASN A 2 10.02 7.63 8.98
N PRO A 3 10.40 6.88 7.91
CA PRO A 3 9.58 6.73 6.72
C PRO A 3 8.18 6.15 6.97
N GLN A 4 8.06 5.22 7.92
CA GLN A 4 6.80 4.58 8.28
C GLN A 4 5.88 5.53 9.03
N VAL A 5 6.42 6.29 10.00
CA VAL A 5 5.64 7.29 10.74
C VAL A 5 5.10 8.37 9.82
N MET A 6 5.87 8.79 8.81
CA MET A 6 5.38 9.75 7.81
C MET A 6 4.29 9.14 6.92
N ALA A 7 4.43 7.87 6.52
CA ALA A 7 3.40 7.19 5.74
C ALA A 7 2.09 7.03 6.54
N GLU A 8 2.20 6.63 7.81
CA GLU A 8 1.07 6.57 8.75
C GLU A 8 0.44 7.94 8.97
N LEU A 9 1.25 8.99 9.09
CA LEU A 9 0.76 10.35 9.24
C LEU A 9 -0.07 10.76 8.02
N PHE A 10 0.46 10.59 6.80
CA PHE A 10 -0.29 10.90 5.59
C PHE A 10 -1.58 10.08 5.49
N SER A 11 -1.53 8.79 5.83
CA SER A 11 -2.72 7.93 5.87
C SER A 11 -3.76 8.42 6.89
N LYS A 12 -3.34 8.75 8.12
CA LYS A 12 -4.22 9.30 9.16
C LYS A 12 -4.83 10.64 8.75
N ILE A 13 -4.02 11.52 8.15
CA ILE A 13 -4.50 12.81 7.66
C ILE A 13 -5.52 12.59 6.54
N ALA A 14 -5.24 11.71 5.57
CA ALA A 14 -6.19 11.35 4.53
C ALA A 14 -7.51 10.89 5.16
N CYS A 15 -7.49 9.88 6.04
CA CYS A 15 -8.71 9.39 6.70
C CYS A 15 -9.48 10.49 7.46
N SER A 16 -8.79 11.46 8.06
CA SER A 16 -9.44 12.61 8.72
C SER A 16 -10.19 13.54 7.76
N TYR A 17 -9.80 13.54 6.48
CA TYR A 17 -10.43 14.28 5.39
C TYR A 17 -11.36 13.41 4.53
N SER A 18 -11.81 12.25 5.02
CA SER A 18 -12.75 11.36 4.31
C SER A 18 -14.06 12.06 3.91
N HIS A 19 -14.48 13.11 4.65
CA HIS A 19 -15.63 13.96 4.30
C HIS A 19 -15.36 15.00 3.21
N THR A 20 -14.09 15.16 2.80
CA THR A 20 -13.62 16.09 1.76
C THR A 20 -12.77 15.34 0.73
N PRO A 21 -13.38 14.58 -0.20
CA PRO A 21 -12.71 13.74 -1.18
C PRO A 21 -11.52 14.38 -1.92
N ASP A 22 -11.61 15.64 -2.34
CA ASP A 22 -10.51 16.32 -3.05
C ASP A 22 -9.25 16.42 -2.18
N LEU A 23 -9.40 16.72 -0.88
CA LEU A 23 -8.30 16.72 0.09
C LEU A 23 -7.84 15.29 0.39
N PHE A 24 -8.76 14.35 0.54
CA PHE A 24 -8.44 12.93 0.74
C PHE A 24 -7.51 12.41 -0.37
N ILE A 25 -7.89 12.66 -1.63
CA ILE A 25 -7.10 12.28 -2.82
C ILE A 25 -5.75 13.00 -2.84
N THR A 26 -5.72 14.29 -2.49
CA THR A 26 -4.47 15.06 -2.43
C THR A 26 -3.48 14.46 -1.43
N TRP A 27 -3.95 14.07 -0.24
CA TRP A 27 -3.12 13.43 0.78
C TRP A 27 -2.67 12.03 0.38
N LEU A 28 -3.51 11.25 -0.30
CA LEU A 28 -3.11 9.96 -0.85
C LEU A 28 -2.08 10.11 -2.00
N ASP A 29 -2.22 11.09 -2.89
CA ASP A 29 -1.23 11.34 -3.96
C ASP A 29 0.12 11.80 -3.35
N ALA A 30 0.09 12.58 -2.27
CA ALA A 30 1.28 12.92 -1.49
C ALA A 30 1.92 11.69 -0.82
N LEU A 31 1.11 10.79 -0.25
CA LEU A 31 1.58 9.51 0.31
C LEU A 31 2.23 8.63 -0.78
N ALA A 32 1.61 8.54 -1.95
CA ALA A 32 2.17 7.80 -3.08
C ALA A 32 3.52 8.38 -3.54
N THR A 33 3.61 9.71 -3.63
CA THR A 33 4.88 10.41 -3.92
C THR A 33 5.96 10.10 -2.88
N HIS A 34 5.60 10.11 -1.59
CA HIS A 34 6.52 9.73 -0.51
C HIS A 34 7.04 8.29 -0.63
N HIS A 35 6.21 7.36 -1.11
CA HIS A 35 6.64 5.99 -1.41
C HIS A 35 7.54 5.91 -2.65
N ILE A 36 7.22 6.67 -3.71
CA ILE A 36 8.02 6.76 -4.95
C ILE A 36 9.44 7.23 -4.65
N ASP A 37 9.59 8.29 -3.86
CA ASP A 37 10.89 8.87 -3.48
C ASP A 37 11.81 7.88 -2.75
N ARG A 38 11.25 6.78 -2.25
CA ARG A 38 11.95 5.72 -1.50
C ARG A 38 11.99 4.39 -2.24
N GLU A 39 11.55 4.37 -3.49
CA GLU A 39 11.46 3.16 -4.32
C GLU A 39 10.55 2.08 -3.71
N HIS A 40 9.56 2.48 -2.90
CA HIS A 40 8.53 1.59 -2.37
C HIS A 40 7.41 1.45 -3.40
N TRP A 41 7.72 0.82 -4.53
CA TRP A 41 6.87 0.78 -5.72
C TRP A 41 5.52 0.09 -5.49
N ALA A 42 5.53 -1.01 -4.74
CA ALA A 42 4.31 -1.76 -4.44
C ALA A 42 3.35 -0.92 -3.59
N GLU A 43 3.86 -0.24 -2.56
CA GLU A 43 3.07 0.65 -1.70
C GLU A 43 2.52 1.82 -2.51
N ALA A 44 3.33 2.46 -3.36
CA ALA A 44 2.86 3.52 -4.26
C ALA A 44 1.74 3.03 -5.19
N ALA A 45 1.88 1.84 -5.77
CA ALA A 45 0.86 1.23 -6.61
C ALA A 45 -0.45 1.02 -5.85
N MET A 46 -0.39 0.45 -4.65
CA MET A 46 -1.58 0.22 -3.81
C MET A 46 -2.27 1.54 -3.47
N VAL A 47 -1.52 2.60 -3.14
CA VAL A 47 -2.12 3.91 -2.84
C VAL A 47 -2.84 4.48 -4.07
N TYR A 48 -2.26 4.37 -5.26
CA TYR A 48 -2.93 4.83 -6.48
C TYR A 48 -4.16 3.99 -6.84
N ALA A 49 -4.12 2.67 -6.65
CA ALA A 49 -5.31 1.82 -6.79
C ALA A 49 -6.41 2.21 -5.78
N GLN A 50 -6.04 2.60 -4.56
CA GLN A 50 -7.00 3.08 -3.56
C GLN A 50 -7.65 4.40 -3.99
N ILE A 51 -6.87 5.35 -4.53
CA ILE A 51 -7.41 6.60 -5.08
C ILE A 51 -8.38 6.29 -6.22
N ALA A 52 -8.01 5.40 -7.14
CA ALA A 52 -8.89 5.01 -8.25
C ALA A 52 -10.18 4.34 -7.77
N SER A 53 -10.08 3.43 -6.79
CA SER A 53 -11.21 2.77 -6.13
C SER A 53 -12.18 3.78 -5.52
N THR A 54 -11.63 4.76 -4.80
CA THR A 54 -12.37 5.86 -4.18
C THR A 54 -13.10 6.72 -5.22
N LEU A 55 -12.40 7.09 -6.30
CA LEU A 55 -13.01 7.86 -7.39
C LEU A 55 -14.14 7.09 -8.06
N VAL A 56 -14.00 5.77 -8.24
CA VAL A 56 -15.05 4.91 -8.81
C VAL A 56 -16.26 4.79 -7.86
N GLU A 57 -16.03 4.68 -6.55
CA GLU A 57 -17.07 4.73 -5.52
C GLU A 57 -17.94 5.99 -5.65
N MET A 58 -17.30 7.14 -5.89
CA MET A 58 -17.96 8.44 -6.09
C MET A 58 -18.61 8.62 -7.46
N PHE A 59 -17.98 8.08 -8.51
CA PHE A 59 -18.38 8.30 -9.90
C PHE A 59 -19.56 7.41 -10.30
N HIS A 60 -19.55 6.15 -9.89
CA HIS A 60 -20.52 5.15 -10.32
C HIS A 60 -22.00 5.53 -10.05
N PRO A 61 -22.39 6.11 -8.90
CA PRO A 61 -23.78 6.52 -8.64
C PRO A 61 -24.34 7.53 -9.64
N SER A 62 -23.51 8.45 -10.13
CA SER A 62 -23.89 9.49 -11.10
C SER A 62 -23.83 9.01 -12.55
N TYR A 63 -23.08 7.93 -12.82
CA TYR A 63 -22.85 7.40 -14.16
C TYR A 63 -23.16 5.89 -14.20
N PRO A 64 -24.45 5.49 -14.23
CA PRO A 64 -24.85 4.08 -14.15
C PRO A 64 -24.44 3.23 -15.36
N THR A 65 -24.00 3.86 -16.46
CA THR A 65 -23.43 3.18 -17.63
C THR A 65 -21.94 2.89 -17.48
N PHE A 66 -21.31 3.33 -16.40
CA PHE A 66 -19.91 3.03 -16.11
C PHE A 66 -19.76 1.50 -15.88
N PRO A 67 -18.73 0.85 -16.45
CA PRO A 67 -18.76 -0.60 -16.65
C PRO A 67 -18.60 -1.44 -15.37
N PHE A 68 -18.18 -0.83 -14.26
CA PHE A 68 -17.94 -1.54 -13.00
C PHE A 68 -18.05 -0.62 -11.79
N ASP A 69 -18.26 -1.21 -10.61
CA ASP A 69 -18.25 -0.49 -9.33
C ASP A 69 -16.93 -0.68 -8.57
N GLN A 70 -16.84 -0.06 -7.40
CA GLN A 70 -15.70 -0.14 -6.51
C GLN A 70 -15.32 -1.58 -6.12
N LYS A 71 -16.29 -2.50 -6.03
CA LYS A 71 -16.04 -3.89 -5.60
C LYS A 71 -15.14 -4.63 -6.58
N SER A 72 -15.01 -4.15 -7.80
CA SER A 72 -14.07 -4.68 -8.79
C SER A 72 -12.60 -4.55 -8.37
N PHE A 73 -12.28 -3.64 -7.43
CA PHE A 73 -10.95 -3.53 -6.84
C PHE A 73 -10.67 -4.59 -5.76
N ALA A 74 -11.62 -5.46 -5.40
CA ALA A 74 -11.39 -6.53 -4.42
C ALA A 74 -10.29 -7.53 -4.85
N PHE A 75 -10.01 -7.65 -6.16
CA PHE A 75 -8.86 -8.42 -6.65
C PHE A 75 -7.51 -7.78 -6.31
N VAL A 76 -7.47 -6.45 -6.20
CA VAL A 76 -6.27 -5.70 -5.81
C VAL A 76 -6.14 -5.67 -4.28
N PHE A 77 -7.26 -5.57 -3.57
CA PHE A 77 -7.33 -5.47 -2.11
C PHE A 77 -8.18 -6.60 -1.51
N PRO A 78 -7.69 -7.85 -1.53
CA PRO A 78 -8.46 -8.99 -1.05
C PRO A 78 -8.74 -8.86 0.45
N GLY A 79 -10.02 -8.85 0.84
CA GLY A 79 -10.45 -8.82 2.23
C GLY A 79 -10.38 -7.44 2.91
N CYS A 80 -10.07 -6.38 2.17
CA CYS A 80 -10.13 -5.01 2.69
C CYS A 80 -11.57 -4.45 2.57
N ASP A 81 -11.98 -3.65 3.56
CA ASP A 81 -13.14 -2.78 3.38
C ASP A 81 -12.74 -1.64 2.44
N LEU A 82 -13.43 -1.55 1.31
CA LEU A 82 -13.12 -0.57 0.28
C LEU A 82 -13.88 0.74 0.50
N ASN A 83 -14.95 0.76 1.30
CA ASN A 83 -15.74 1.97 1.52
C ASN A 83 -14.88 3.01 2.25
N THR A 84 -14.39 4.00 1.51
CA THR A 84 -13.42 4.98 2.03
C THR A 84 -14.06 6.30 2.37
N ILE A 85 -15.18 6.60 1.73
CA ILE A 85 -15.87 7.87 1.87
C ILE A 85 -17.27 7.56 2.43
N PRO A 86 -17.71 8.25 3.50
CA PRO A 86 -19.05 8.06 4.03
C PRO A 86 -20.08 8.46 2.99
N ASN A 87 -21.16 7.67 2.80
CA ASN A 87 -22.20 7.82 1.76
C ASN A 87 -22.97 9.17 1.69
N ILE A 88 -22.59 10.18 2.48
CA ILE A 88 -23.23 11.50 2.55
C ILE A 88 -22.23 12.53 2.02
N TYR A 89 -22.16 12.68 0.70
CA TYR A 89 -21.35 13.72 0.04
C TYR A 89 -22.06 14.22 -1.22
N ASN A 90 -21.88 15.50 -1.54
CA ASN A 90 -22.44 16.11 -2.73
C ASN A 90 -21.45 15.99 -3.91
N VAL A 91 -21.69 15.07 -4.84
CA VAL A 91 -20.78 14.79 -5.97
C VAL A 91 -20.43 16.06 -6.78
N GLU A 92 -21.36 17.01 -6.87
CA GLU A 92 -21.18 18.28 -7.60
C GLU A 92 -20.15 19.23 -6.95
N GLU A 93 -19.81 19.03 -5.66
CA GLU A 93 -18.82 19.83 -4.95
C GLU A 93 -17.38 19.35 -5.20
N PHE A 94 -17.18 18.21 -5.88
CA PHE A 94 -15.87 17.57 -6.01
C PHE A 94 -15.32 17.62 -7.43
N SER A 95 -14.28 18.42 -7.61
CA SER A 95 -13.64 18.63 -8.90
C SER A 95 -12.77 17.44 -9.35
N ALA A 96 -12.31 16.61 -8.41
CA ALA A 96 -11.45 15.48 -8.72
C ALA A 96 -12.20 14.28 -9.32
N CYS A 97 -13.53 14.20 -9.15
CA CYS A 97 -14.35 13.07 -9.60
C CYS A 97 -14.61 13.11 -11.11
N THR A 98 -13.61 12.77 -11.92
CA THR A 98 -13.70 12.73 -13.38
C THR A 98 -13.21 11.41 -13.95
N LEU A 99 -13.74 11.02 -15.12
CA LEU A 99 -13.28 9.85 -15.87
C LEU A 99 -11.77 9.92 -16.18
N GLU A 100 -11.27 11.10 -16.51
CA GLU A 100 -9.85 11.34 -16.78
C GLU A 100 -8.98 11.03 -15.55
N ASN A 101 -9.40 11.48 -14.36
CA ASN A 101 -8.68 11.19 -13.13
C ASN A 101 -8.73 9.70 -12.78
N ILE A 102 -9.86 9.02 -12.96
CA ILE A 102 -9.96 7.56 -12.77
C ILE A 102 -8.93 6.84 -13.66
N ILE A 103 -8.91 7.16 -14.96
CA ILE A 103 -7.96 6.58 -15.92
C ILE A 103 -6.52 6.88 -15.51
N LYS A 104 -6.21 8.13 -15.16
CA LYS A 104 -4.88 8.59 -14.71
C LYS A 104 -4.39 7.78 -13.52
N TYR A 105 -5.21 7.62 -12.48
CA TYR A 105 -4.80 6.92 -11.26
C TYR A 105 -4.69 5.40 -11.45
N ILE A 106 -5.56 4.78 -12.28
CA ILE A 106 -5.38 3.38 -12.66
C ILE A 106 -4.06 3.19 -13.44
N ARG A 107 -3.73 4.07 -14.39
CA ARG A 107 -2.47 4.01 -15.14
C ARG A 107 -1.24 4.20 -14.25
N LYS A 108 -1.25 5.19 -13.33
CA LYS A 108 -0.19 5.35 -12.33
C LYS A 108 -0.03 4.07 -11.50
N SER A 109 -1.13 3.48 -11.04
CA SER A 109 -1.10 2.23 -10.28
C SER A 109 -0.46 1.09 -11.07
N ILE A 110 -0.79 0.93 -12.36
CA ILE A 110 -0.18 -0.08 -13.24
C ILE A 110 1.32 0.12 -13.37
N GLU A 111 1.77 1.36 -13.63
CA GLU A 111 3.19 1.70 -13.79
C GLU A 111 4.01 1.28 -12.55
N PHE A 112 3.55 1.66 -11.36
CA PHE A 112 4.25 1.32 -10.13
C PHE A 112 4.06 -0.13 -9.72
N ALA A 113 2.94 -0.77 -10.07
CA ALA A 113 2.75 -2.20 -9.87
C ALA A 113 3.76 -2.99 -10.69
N GLN A 114 4.00 -2.64 -11.96
CA GLN A 114 5.03 -3.27 -12.79
C GLN A 114 6.44 -3.06 -12.23
N LYS A 115 6.78 -1.83 -11.78
CA LYS A 115 8.06 -1.55 -11.09
C LYS A 115 8.23 -2.35 -9.79
N GLY A 116 7.13 -2.58 -9.07
CA GLY A 116 7.06 -3.42 -7.87
C GLY A 116 6.96 -4.92 -8.15
N LEU A 117 7.06 -5.32 -9.43
CA LEU A 117 6.88 -6.68 -9.93
C LEU A 117 5.50 -7.26 -9.63
N LEU A 118 4.46 -6.47 -9.29
CA LEU A 118 3.09 -6.90 -8.98
C LEU A 118 2.26 -7.11 -10.27
N PHE A 119 2.73 -7.97 -11.16
CA PHE A 119 2.11 -8.15 -12.48
C PHE A 119 0.65 -8.61 -12.41
N GLU A 120 0.29 -9.44 -11.45
CA GLU A 120 -1.09 -9.91 -11.27
C GLU A 120 -2.06 -8.75 -11.05
N VAL A 121 -1.66 -7.79 -10.21
CA VAL A 121 -2.41 -6.55 -9.97
C VAL A 121 -2.48 -5.71 -11.25
N SER A 122 -1.36 -5.57 -11.96
CA SER A 122 -1.32 -4.85 -13.23
C SER A 122 -2.30 -5.44 -14.25
N LEU A 123 -2.38 -6.76 -14.36
CA LEU A 123 -3.31 -7.43 -15.29
C LEU A 123 -4.78 -7.16 -14.92
N SER A 124 -5.13 -7.19 -13.64
CA SER A 124 -6.48 -6.84 -13.18
C SER A 124 -6.83 -5.39 -13.51
N LEU A 125 -5.91 -4.45 -13.28
CA LEU A 125 -6.11 -3.04 -13.58
C LEU A 125 -6.17 -2.75 -15.09
N PHE A 126 -5.38 -3.43 -15.92
CA PHE A 126 -5.49 -3.35 -17.37
C PHE A 126 -6.86 -3.82 -17.86
N ALA A 127 -7.39 -4.92 -17.30
CA ALA A 127 -8.73 -5.39 -17.65
C ALA A 127 -9.82 -4.35 -17.33
N MET A 128 -9.64 -3.56 -16.27
CA MET A 128 -10.53 -2.44 -15.93
C MET A 128 -10.39 -1.29 -16.95
N LEU A 129 -9.17 -0.92 -17.35
CA LEU A 129 -8.96 0.09 -18.40
C LEU A 129 -9.59 -0.31 -19.73
N VAL A 130 -9.46 -1.58 -20.13
CA VAL A 130 -10.08 -2.10 -21.36
C VAL A 130 -11.60 -1.91 -21.33
N GLN A 131 -12.25 -2.19 -20.19
CA GLN A 131 -13.69 -1.94 -20.02
C GLN A 131 -14.03 -0.45 -20.14
N ILE A 132 -13.26 0.43 -19.48
CA ILE A 132 -13.47 1.89 -19.55
C ILE A 132 -13.37 2.39 -21.01
N TYR A 133 -12.30 2.02 -21.71
CA TYR A 133 -12.05 2.49 -23.08
C TYR A 133 -13.06 1.94 -24.08
N THR A 134 -13.50 0.70 -23.90
CA THR A 134 -14.55 0.10 -24.73
C THR A 134 -15.88 0.81 -24.52
N ASN A 135 -16.28 1.05 -23.27
CA ASN A 135 -17.54 1.73 -22.93
C ASN A 135 -17.55 3.19 -23.42
N SER A 136 -16.41 3.87 -23.35
CA SER A 136 -16.26 5.28 -23.73
C SER A 136 -15.89 5.49 -25.20
N GLN A 137 -15.79 4.41 -26.00
CA GLN A 137 -15.38 4.43 -27.42
C GLN A 137 -14.01 5.09 -27.68
N MET A 138 -13.08 4.98 -26.73
CA MET A 138 -11.71 5.52 -26.80
C MET A 138 -10.77 4.53 -27.52
N LEU A 139 -10.94 4.38 -28.84
CA LEU A 139 -10.31 3.32 -29.62
C LEU A 139 -8.78 3.43 -29.71
N THR A 140 -8.25 4.65 -29.72
CA THR A 140 -6.79 4.90 -29.76
C THR A 140 -6.13 4.41 -28.47
N GLU A 141 -6.69 4.82 -27.34
CA GLU A 141 -6.24 4.45 -26.01
C GLU A 141 -6.44 2.96 -25.73
N LEU A 142 -7.53 2.38 -26.23
CA LEU A 142 -7.79 0.94 -26.18
C LEU A 142 -6.69 0.16 -26.90
N THR A 143 -6.30 0.59 -28.10
CA THR A 143 -5.27 -0.08 -28.90
C THR A 143 -3.93 -0.10 -28.16
N VAL A 144 -3.53 1.05 -27.58
CA VAL A 144 -2.31 1.16 -26.77
C VAL A 144 -2.42 0.28 -25.52
N CYS A 145 -3.54 0.35 -24.81
CA CYS A 145 -3.78 -0.43 -23.60
C CYS A 145 -3.70 -1.94 -23.84
N LEU A 146 -4.25 -2.46 -24.96
CA LEU A 146 -4.21 -3.88 -25.29
C LEU A 146 -2.79 -4.36 -25.60
N LYS A 147 -1.97 -3.52 -26.23
CA LYS A 147 -0.56 -3.81 -26.47
C LYS A 147 0.21 -3.89 -25.15
N GLU A 148 0.09 -2.88 -24.30
CA GLU A 148 0.71 -2.84 -22.95
C GLU A 148 0.26 -4.03 -22.09
N TYR A 149 -1.03 -4.39 -22.18
CA TYR A 149 -1.58 -5.54 -21.47
C TYR A 149 -0.94 -6.86 -21.95
N SER A 150 -0.77 -7.04 -23.27
CA SER A 150 -0.06 -8.19 -23.83
C SER A 150 1.39 -8.25 -23.36
N GLU A 151 2.12 -7.13 -23.38
CA GLU A 151 3.50 -7.05 -22.88
C GLU A 151 3.57 -7.47 -21.39
N CYS A 152 2.66 -6.95 -20.56
CA CYS A 152 2.58 -7.32 -19.15
C CYS A 152 2.32 -8.83 -18.93
N THR A 153 1.52 -9.47 -19.79
CA THR A 153 1.32 -10.93 -19.70
C THR A 153 2.59 -11.71 -20.04
N GLN A 154 3.38 -11.24 -21.01
CA GLN A 154 4.65 -11.86 -21.37
C GLN A 154 5.67 -11.72 -20.24
N ASP A 155 5.73 -10.53 -19.62
CA ASP A 155 6.58 -10.27 -18.46
C ASP A 155 6.23 -11.17 -17.28
N LEU A 156 4.94 -11.37 -16.98
CA LEU A 156 4.52 -12.30 -15.93
C LEU A 156 4.92 -13.75 -16.25
N VAL A 157 4.74 -14.20 -17.49
CA VAL A 157 5.16 -15.54 -17.91
C VAL A 157 6.67 -15.72 -17.73
N GLN A 158 7.46 -14.71 -18.09
CA GLN A 158 8.92 -14.75 -17.92
C GLN A 158 9.30 -14.72 -16.44
N ALA A 159 8.69 -13.83 -15.65
CA ALA A 159 8.93 -13.71 -14.22
C ALA A 159 8.55 -14.96 -13.43
N ASN A 160 7.64 -15.79 -13.94
CA ASN A 160 7.29 -17.09 -13.36
C ASN A 160 8.28 -18.22 -13.72
N LYS A 161 9.04 -18.07 -14.82
CA LYS A 161 10.15 -18.99 -15.17
C LYS A 161 11.39 -18.69 -14.35
N ASP A 162 11.64 -17.40 -14.12
CA ASP A 162 12.71 -16.93 -13.25
C ASP A 162 12.28 -17.02 -11.78
N THR A 163 13.23 -17.12 -10.84
CA THR A 163 12.88 -17.09 -9.40
C THR A 163 12.51 -15.66 -9.00
N ARG A 164 11.24 -15.25 -9.17
CA ARG A 164 10.74 -13.95 -8.69
C ARG A 164 11.02 -13.82 -7.19
N LEU A 165 11.82 -12.83 -6.83
CA LEU A 165 12.19 -12.57 -5.45
C LEU A 165 11.11 -11.71 -4.80
N PHE A 166 10.30 -12.33 -3.94
CA PHE A 166 9.30 -11.64 -3.15
C PHE A 166 9.92 -10.95 -1.93
N ALA A 167 9.17 -10.00 -1.36
CA ALA A 167 9.56 -9.29 -0.16
C ALA A 167 9.86 -10.25 1.01
N THR A 168 10.85 -9.88 1.84
CA THR A 168 11.09 -10.54 3.13
C THR A 168 10.21 -9.90 4.19
N TYR A 169 9.60 -10.70 5.07
CA TYR A 169 8.73 -10.18 6.13
C TYR A 169 9.36 -10.40 7.51
N PHE A 170 9.23 -9.39 8.38
CA PHE A 170 9.68 -9.45 9.77
C PHE A 170 8.55 -9.06 10.70
N ARG A 171 8.28 -9.87 11.72
CA ARG A 171 7.50 -9.45 12.88
C ARG A 171 8.41 -8.62 13.79
N VAL A 172 8.00 -7.41 14.12
CA VAL A 172 8.68 -6.54 15.08
C VAL A 172 7.70 -6.22 16.21
N ALA A 173 8.02 -6.67 17.42
CA ALA A 173 7.26 -6.35 18.62
C ALA A 173 8.04 -5.36 19.49
N PHE A 174 7.33 -4.36 20.00
CA PHE A 174 7.84 -3.25 20.79
C PHE A 174 7.48 -3.46 22.25
N TYR A 175 8.46 -3.39 23.14
CA TYR A 175 8.25 -3.53 24.59
C TYR A 175 8.97 -2.43 25.35
N GLY A 176 8.34 -1.95 26.42
CA GLY A 176 8.84 -0.95 27.36
C GLY A 176 8.08 0.36 27.28
N ASN A 177 7.96 1.06 28.41
CA ASN A 177 7.16 2.29 28.50
C ASN A 177 7.77 3.46 27.69
N GLY A 178 9.04 3.36 27.29
CA GLY A 178 9.70 4.35 26.43
C GLY A 178 9.08 4.49 25.03
N PHE A 179 8.36 3.48 24.55
CA PHE A 179 7.61 3.51 23.29
C PHE A 179 6.23 4.17 23.39
N GLY A 180 5.77 4.53 24.59
CA GLY A 180 4.45 5.13 24.80
C GLY A 180 3.32 4.23 24.28
N GLU A 181 2.48 4.76 23.37
CA GLU A 181 1.35 4.03 22.80
C GLU A 181 1.75 2.80 21.97
N GLU A 182 2.98 2.76 21.47
CA GLU A 182 3.49 1.63 20.68
C GLU A 182 3.98 0.47 21.55
N SER A 183 4.02 0.64 22.88
CA SER A 183 4.40 -0.43 23.79
C SER A 183 3.42 -1.61 23.73
N ASN A 184 3.97 -2.82 23.77
CA ASN A 184 3.25 -4.10 23.64
C ASN A 184 2.51 -4.29 22.30
N ARG A 185 2.86 -3.51 21.26
CA ARG A 185 2.35 -3.71 19.90
C ARG A 185 3.33 -4.50 19.06
N ALA A 186 2.79 -5.26 18.11
CA ALA A 186 3.59 -5.98 17.13
C ALA A 186 3.09 -5.67 15.72
N PHE A 187 4.04 -5.47 14.81
CA PHE A 187 3.79 -5.11 13.42
C PHE A 187 4.54 -6.05 12.49
N ILE A 188 3.99 -6.21 11.28
CA ILE A 188 4.66 -6.93 10.19
C ILE A 188 5.30 -5.90 9.28
N TYR A 189 6.63 -5.96 9.19
CA TYR A 189 7.42 -5.14 8.30
C TYR A 189 7.69 -5.92 7.02
N ARG A 190 7.37 -5.29 5.90
CA ARG A 190 7.73 -5.76 4.55
C ARG A 190 9.04 -5.08 4.14
N MET A 191 10.03 -5.88 3.74
CA MET A 191 11.34 -5.41 3.31
C MET A 191 11.66 -5.84 1.88
N LYS A 192 12.71 -5.26 1.30
CA LYS A 192 13.24 -5.67 0.00
C LYS A 192 13.60 -7.17 0.03
N PRO A 193 13.56 -7.87 -1.12
CA PRO A 193 13.88 -9.29 -1.16
C PRO A 193 15.31 -9.58 -0.69
N LYS A 194 15.51 -10.74 -0.06
CA LYS A 194 16.81 -11.21 0.48
C LYS A 194 17.40 -10.36 1.62
N GLU A 195 16.61 -9.46 2.20
CA GLU A 195 17.00 -8.76 3.42
C GLU A 195 17.15 -9.73 4.59
N ASN A 196 18.15 -9.48 5.44
CA ASN A 196 18.47 -10.35 6.57
C ASN A 196 18.13 -9.68 7.91
N LEU A 197 18.09 -10.49 8.98
CA LEU A 197 17.72 -10.03 10.32
C LEU A 197 18.66 -8.93 10.83
N MET A 198 19.96 -9.01 10.53
CA MET A 198 20.96 -8.03 10.98
C MET A 198 20.73 -6.66 10.33
N THR A 199 20.48 -6.61 9.02
CA THR A 199 20.14 -5.36 8.32
C THR A 199 18.87 -4.75 8.89
N MET A 200 17.84 -5.57 9.14
CA MET A 200 16.58 -5.10 9.75
C MET A 200 16.80 -4.54 11.16
N GLN A 201 17.58 -5.22 12.00
CA GLN A 201 17.90 -4.76 13.35
C GLN A 201 18.69 -3.44 13.34
N GLN A 202 19.69 -3.30 12.47
CA GLN A 202 20.43 -2.05 12.30
C GLN A 202 19.53 -0.91 11.81
N TYR A 203 18.66 -1.20 10.84
CA TYR A 203 17.67 -0.26 10.35
C TYR A 203 16.76 0.25 11.47
N LEU A 204 16.16 -0.67 12.24
CA LEU A 204 15.29 -0.34 13.37
C LEU A 204 16.02 0.49 14.43
N LYS A 205 17.26 0.14 14.78
CA LYS A 205 18.07 0.91 15.73
C LYS A 205 18.25 2.35 15.26
N SER A 206 18.64 2.55 14.00
CA SER A 206 18.85 3.90 13.45
C SER A 206 17.55 4.72 13.45
N VAL A 207 16.43 4.10 13.07
CA VAL A 207 15.13 4.77 12.99
C VAL A 207 14.60 5.15 14.38
N ILE A 208 14.66 4.23 15.34
CA ILE A 208 14.16 4.42 16.71
C ILE A 208 15.04 5.42 17.47
N SER A 209 16.36 5.31 17.34
CA SER A 209 17.32 6.27 17.90
C SER A 209 17.00 7.70 17.47
N LYS A 210 16.76 7.92 16.16
CA LYS A 210 16.40 9.23 15.62
C LYS A 210 15.02 9.71 16.08
N HIS A 211 14.04 8.81 16.12
CA HIS A 211 12.65 9.16 16.45
C HIS A 211 12.49 9.53 17.93
N TYR A 212 12.99 8.68 18.82
CA TYR A 212 12.87 8.84 20.27
C TYR A 212 14.03 9.63 20.89
N LYS A 213 15.03 10.04 20.09
CA LYS A 213 16.23 10.77 20.52
C LYS A 213 16.99 10.04 21.62
N VAL A 214 17.09 8.72 21.49
CA VAL A 214 17.78 7.81 22.41
C VAL A 214 19.06 7.28 21.77
N LYS A 215 20.04 6.88 22.58
CA LYS A 215 21.26 6.26 22.04
C LYS A 215 20.94 4.85 21.54
N GLU A 216 21.60 4.41 20.46
CA GLU A 216 21.41 3.05 19.93
C GLU A 216 21.78 1.94 20.94
N GLU A 217 22.62 2.26 21.92
CA GLU A 217 23.01 1.40 23.05
C GLU A 217 21.87 1.14 24.03
N GLN A 218 20.88 2.04 24.09
CA GLN A 218 19.69 1.91 24.95
C GLN A 218 18.60 1.05 24.29
N ILE A 219 18.79 0.64 23.02
CA ILE A 219 17.87 -0.18 22.26
C ILE A 219 18.35 -1.63 22.29
N GLU A 220 17.61 -2.47 22.99
CA GLU A 220 17.96 -3.88 23.20
C GLU A 220 17.08 -4.80 22.35
N PHE A 221 17.69 -5.80 21.72
CA PHE A 221 16.96 -6.84 21.00
C PHE A 221 16.73 -8.05 21.90
N LEU A 222 15.47 -8.40 22.10
CA LEU A 222 15.03 -9.57 22.86
C LEU A 222 15.07 -10.82 21.97
N GLY A 223 15.31 -11.98 22.61
CA GLY A 223 15.18 -13.28 21.97
C GLY A 223 13.72 -13.71 21.75
N ASN A 224 13.52 -14.77 20.96
CA ASN A 224 12.18 -15.25 20.57
C ASN A 224 11.32 -15.76 21.74
N ASN A 225 11.93 -16.19 22.85
CA ASN A 225 11.23 -16.80 23.98
C ASN A 225 10.98 -15.83 25.15
N VAL A 226 11.25 -14.54 24.96
CA VAL A 226 11.11 -13.54 26.03
C VAL A 226 9.81 -12.78 25.82
N GLU A 227 8.76 -13.18 26.54
CA GLU A 227 7.60 -12.33 26.80
C GLU A 227 7.94 -11.47 28.02
N LYS A 228 8.47 -10.27 27.76
CA LYS A 228 8.73 -9.30 28.83
C LYS A 228 7.43 -8.53 29.05
N ASP A 229 6.75 -8.76 30.17
CA ASP A 229 5.65 -7.89 30.60
C ASP A 229 6.22 -6.49 30.85
N ALA A 230 5.96 -5.59 29.90
CA ALA A 230 6.62 -4.30 29.77
C ALA A 230 6.13 -3.23 30.75
N ASN A 231 5.36 -3.59 31.78
CA ASN A 231 4.60 -2.59 32.53
C ASN A 231 5.44 -1.72 33.48
N ASP A 232 6.69 -2.07 33.80
CA ASP A 232 7.47 -1.35 34.83
C ASP A 232 8.82 -0.76 34.40
N ASP A 233 9.27 -0.91 33.15
CA ASP A 233 10.59 -0.41 32.72
C ASP A 233 10.49 0.63 31.59
N GLN A 234 11.24 1.72 31.71
CA GLN A 234 11.35 2.81 30.71
C GLN A 234 12.28 2.47 29.54
N GLY A 235 12.75 1.22 29.45
CA GLY A 235 13.64 0.77 28.39
C GLY A 235 13.00 0.65 27.00
N PHE A 236 13.85 0.49 25.99
CA PHE A 236 13.47 0.31 24.58
C PHE A 236 13.85 -1.10 24.13
N TYR A 237 12.90 -2.03 24.21
CA TYR A 237 13.12 -3.43 23.88
C TYR A 237 12.38 -3.82 22.60
N LEU A 238 13.06 -4.51 21.69
CA LEU A 238 12.50 -4.95 20.42
C LEU A 238 12.66 -6.46 20.25
N GLN A 239 11.61 -7.14 19.81
CA GLN A 239 11.69 -8.52 19.37
C GLN A 239 11.49 -8.57 17.86
N VAL A 240 12.49 -9.05 17.14
CA VAL A 240 12.48 -9.12 15.67
C VAL A 240 12.61 -10.56 15.23
N ALA A 241 11.64 -11.06 14.47
CA ALA A 241 11.64 -12.41 13.94
C ALA A 241 11.30 -12.38 12.44
N MET A 242 12.08 -13.09 11.62
CA MET A 242 11.74 -13.31 10.23
C MET A 242 10.53 -14.25 10.14
N VAL A 243 9.54 -13.90 9.34
CA VAL A 243 8.30 -14.66 9.19
C VAL A 243 7.99 -14.90 7.71
N ASN A 244 7.28 -16.00 7.44
CA ASN A 244 6.80 -16.32 6.11
C ASN A 244 5.27 -16.21 6.08
N PRO A 245 4.67 -15.72 4.99
CA PRO A 245 3.22 -15.74 4.81
C PRO A 245 2.68 -17.17 4.98
N HIS A 246 1.67 -17.33 5.84
CA HIS A 246 0.99 -18.61 5.99
C HIS A 246 -0.10 -18.71 4.93
N ILE A 247 0.04 -19.67 4.02
CA ILE A 247 -0.99 -20.03 3.06
C ILE A 247 -1.72 -21.25 3.63
N PRO A 248 -2.96 -21.11 4.13
CA PRO A 248 -3.71 -22.26 4.60
C PRO A 248 -3.93 -23.21 3.43
N VAL A 249 -3.60 -24.48 3.63
CA VAL A 249 -3.88 -25.51 2.62
C VAL A 249 -5.40 -25.60 2.50
N SER A 250 -5.94 -25.24 1.33
CA SER A 250 -7.35 -25.43 1.01
C SER A 250 -7.69 -26.92 1.16
N LYS A 251 -8.57 -27.24 2.12
CA LYS A 251 -9.18 -28.56 2.26
C LYS A 251 -10.25 -28.77 1.20
#